data_AF-A0A534VLF7-F1
#
_entry.id   AF-A0A534VLF7-F1
#
_cell.length_a   1.000
_cell.length_b   1.000
_cell.length_c   1.000
_cell.angle_alpha   90.00
_cell.angle_beta   90.00
_cell.angle_gamma   90.00
#
_symmetry.space_group_name_H-M   'P 1'
#
loop_
_entity.id
_entity.type
_entity.pdbx_description
1 polymer ?
#
loop_
_entity_poly.entity_id
_entity_poly.type
_entity_poly.pdbx_seq_one_letter_code
_entity_poly.pdbx_strand_id
1 'polypeptide(L)'
;RPGYTSFVGLYPVPMRHGLTLGELAALVNLRMAGGAGRPVGRRDGTRVRCPGRCELSVVPMEGWRRRMLFPDAGLPWVLPSPNMPTFDTAVVYPGQVLLEGTNLSEGRGTTRPFEIFGAPWVDILRVRSRFERRRLRGVVLRDHSFEPTFHKWAGQVCHGFQIHVTDGPAFRPYLTTLALVQDIIAEHRAHFAWKEPPYEYVTDRLPIDVLLGDPAVRDALESGADLRALERSWRGEIEAFRKESLAVRLYR
;
A
#
# COMPACT_ATOMS: atom_id res chain seq x y z
N ARG A 1 -10.31 8.01 7.01
CA ARG A 1 -11.11 9.08 7.67
C ARG A 1 -12.57 8.64 7.77
N PRO A 2 -13.41 9.25 8.63
CA PRO A 2 -14.86 9.03 8.61
C PRO A 2 -15.43 9.28 7.20
N GLY A 3 -16.43 8.49 6.78
CA GLY A 3 -17.01 8.59 5.44
C GLY A 3 -16.22 7.88 4.32
N TYR A 4 -15.03 7.34 4.62
CA TYR A 4 -14.18 6.63 3.66
C TYR A 4 -14.04 5.13 3.95
N THR A 5 -14.81 4.60 4.90
CA THR A 5 -14.92 3.16 5.08
C THR A 5 -15.52 2.52 3.83
N SER A 6 -14.92 1.41 3.38
CA SER A 6 -15.33 0.66 2.18
C SER A 6 -14.86 -0.80 2.30
N PHE A 7 -15.17 -1.63 1.29
CA PHE A 7 -14.68 -3.00 1.22
C PHE A 7 -13.14 -3.09 1.21
N VAL A 8 -12.48 -2.12 0.56
CA VAL A 8 -11.00 -2.03 0.49
C VAL A 8 -10.38 -1.22 1.64
N GLY A 9 -11.19 -0.75 2.58
CA GLY A 9 -10.78 0.12 3.68
C GLY A 9 -11.71 -0.01 4.88
N LEU A 10 -11.83 -1.22 5.43
CA LEU A 10 -12.88 -1.55 6.40
C LEU A 10 -12.59 -1.04 7.82
N TYR A 11 -11.32 -1.03 8.23
CA TYR A 11 -10.91 -0.67 9.57
C TYR A 11 -9.97 0.55 9.56
N PRO A 12 -10.01 1.42 10.59
CA PRO A 12 -9.13 2.57 10.68
C PRO A 12 -7.72 2.10 11.07
N VAL A 13 -6.95 1.67 10.06
CA VAL A 13 -5.56 1.25 10.17
C VAL A 13 -4.74 1.99 9.10
N PRO A 14 -3.44 2.21 9.31
CA PRO A 14 -2.58 2.76 8.27
C PRO A 14 -2.53 1.85 7.04
N MET A 15 -2.30 2.44 5.85
CA MET A 15 -2.08 1.72 4.57
C MET A 15 -1.12 0.53 4.73
N ARG A 16 -0.07 0.69 5.54
CA ARG A 16 0.81 -0.39 5.98
C ARG A 16 0.77 -0.51 7.50
N HIS A 17 -0.14 -1.32 8.01
CA HIS A 17 -0.36 -1.52 9.45
C HIS A 17 0.72 -2.35 10.15
N GLY A 18 1.45 -3.21 9.42
CA GLY A 18 2.61 -3.94 9.97
C GLY A 18 2.26 -4.95 11.07
N LEU A 19 1.07 -5.56 11.00
CA LEU A 19 0.58 -6.61 11.90
C LEU A 19 0.40 -7.91 11.11
N THR A 20 0.60 -9.05 11.76
CA THR A 20 0.14 -10.33 11.19
C THR A 20 -1.39 -10.39 11.17
N LEU A 21 -1.99 -11.32 10.41
CA LEU A 21 -3.46 -11.47 10.40
C LEU A 21 -4.03 -11.78 11.79
N GLY A 22 -3.35 -12.60 12.60
CA GLY A 22 -3.77 -12.89 13.98
C GLY A 22 -3.71 -11.65 14.89
N GLU A 23 -2.68 -10.82 14.74
CA GLU A 23 -2.56 -9.55 15.49
C GLU A 23 -3.59 -8.51 15.03
N LEU A 24 -3.88 -8.43 13.73
CA LEU A 24 -4.91 -7.54 13.18
C LEU A 24 -6.31 -7.96 13.64
N ALA A 25 -6.62 -9.25 13.62
CA ALA A 25 -7.86 -9.78 14.15
C ALA A 25 -8.00 -9.47 15.65
N ALA A 26 -6.93 -9.63 16.43
CA ALA A 26 -6.91 -9.26 17.84
C ALA A 26 -7.12 -7.75 18.05
N LEU A 27 -6.51 -6.89 17.24
CA LEU A 27 -6.71 -5.44 17.29
C LEU A 27 -8.18 -5.07 17.08
N VAL A 28 -8.76 -5.56 15.98
CA VAL A 28 -10.15 -5.28 15.63
C VAL A 28 -11.09 -5.80 16.71
N ASN A 29 -10.86 -7.02 17.20
CA ASN A 29 -11.70 -7.62 18.23
C ASN A 29 -11.66 -6.83 19.55
N LEU A 30 -10.47 -6.34 19.94
CA LEU A 30 -10.26 -5.50 21.11
C LEU A 30 -10.96 -4.14 20.98
N ARG A 31 -10.83 -3.48 19.82
CA ARG A 31 -11.53 -2.22 19.52
C ARG A 31 -13.04 -2.36 19.62
N MET A 32 -13.59 -3.47 19.12
CA MET A 32 -15.02 -3.78 19.17
C MET A 32 -15.55 -4.03 20.59
N ALA A 33 -14.67 -4.21 21.58
CA ALA A 33 -15.02 -4.39 22.99
C ALA A 33 -14.65 -3.19 23.88
N GLY A 34 -14.29 -2.04 23.30
CA GLY A 34 -13.95 -0.84 24.06
C GLY A 34 -12.50 -0.77 24.56
N GLY A 35 -11.60 -1.63 24.08
CA GLY A 35 -10.15 -1.39 24.15
C GLY A 35 -9.40 -1.90 25.38
N ALA A 36 -10.01 -2.70 26.26
CA ALA A 36 -9.35 -3.19 27.48
C ALA A 36 -8.87 -4.65 27.39
N GLY A 37 -7.62 -4.89 27.80
CA GLY A 37 -7.03 -6.23 27.94
C GLY A 37 -5.79 -6.46 27.07
N ARG A 38 -5.19 -7.65 27.22
CA ARG A 38 -4.06 -8.12 26.41
C ARG A 38 -4.19 -9.61 26.11
N PRO A 39 -3.57 -10.13 25.04
CA PRO A 39 -3.50 -11.56 24.77
C PRO A 39 -2.90 -12.33 25.96
N VAL A 40 -3.51 -13.47 26.31
CA VAL A 40 -3.07 -14.33 27.41
C VAL A 40 -2.90 -15.76 26.88
N GLY A 41 -1.74 -16.36 27.15
CA GLY A 41 -1.49 -17.76 26.81
C GLY A 41 -2.48 -18.70 27.51
N ARG A 42 -2.99 -19.69 26.78
CA ARG A 42 -3.83 -20.75 27.37
C ARG A 42 -2.95 -21.79 28.08
N ARG A 43 -3.57 -22.55 28.99
CA ARG A 43 -2.92 -23.66 29.73
C ARG A 43 -2.34 -24.74 28.80
N ASP A 44 -2.90 -24.88 27.60
CA ASP A 44 -2.42 -25.83 26.58
C ASP A 44 -1.10 -25.42 25.93
N GLY A 45 -0.61 -24.19 26.13
CA GLY A 45 0.65 -23.70 25.55
C GLY A 45 0.65 -23.48 24.04
N THR A 46 -0.43 -23.83 23.34
CA THR A 46 -0.53 -23.80 21.86
C THR A 46 -1.31 -22.59 21.34
N ARG A 47 -2.20 -22.04 22.17
CA ARG A 47 -3.12 -20.96 21.78
C ARG A 47 -2.99 -19.76 22.70
N VAL A 48 -3.16 -18.59 22.11
CA VAL A 48 -3.27 -17.33 22.83
C VAL A 48 -4.71 -16.83 22.71
N ARG A 49 -5.38 -16.64 23.85
CA ARG A 49 -6.72 -16.03 23.88
C ARG A 49 -6.57 -14.51 23.76
N CYS A 50 -7.27 -13.93 22.81
CA CYS A 50 -7.29 -12.48 22.59
C CYS A 50 -8.59 -11.90 23.15
N PRO A 51 -8.53 -10.91 24.07
CA PRO A 51 -9.72 -10.26 24.59
C PRO A 51 -10.42 -9.47 23.48
N GLY A 52 -11.74 -9.34 23.60
CA GLY A 52 -12.54 -8.62 22.62
C GLY A 52 -14.00 -9.07 22.61
N ARG A 53 -14.73 -8.65 21.58
CA ARG A 53 -16.16 -8.89 21.42
C ARG A 53 -16.47 -10.34 21.06
N CYS A 54 -15.63 -10.96 20.25
CA CYS A 54 -15.70 -12.35 19.85
C CYS A 54 -14.77 -13.22 20.69
N GLU A 55 -15.12 -14.50 20.88
CA GLU A 55 -14.18 -15.49 21.42
C GLU A 55 -13.07 -15.79 20.40
N LEU A 56 -11.96 -15.07 20.52
CA LEU A 56 -10.82 -15.20 19.60
C LEU A 56 -9.66 -15.93 20.28
N SER A 57 -9.14 -16.95 19.59
CA SER A 57 -7.87 -17.58 19.91
C SER A 57 -6.98 -17.61 18.68
N VAL A 58 -5.71 -17.25 18.84
CA VAL A 58 -4.69 -17.30 17.78
C VAL A 58 -3.69 -18.40 18.12
N VAL A 59 -3.29 -19.18 17.12
CA VAL A 59 -2.12 -20.07 17.20
C VAL A 59 -0.93 -19.28 16.65
N PRO A 60 0.01 -18.79 17.49
CA PRO A 60 1.13 -18.00 17.02
C PRO A 60 2.10 -18.87 16.21
N MET A 61 2.75 -18.25 15.22
CA MET A 61 3.86 -18.87 14.51
C MET A 61 5.07 -19.03 15.43
N GLU A 62 5.83 -20.10 15.26
CA GLU A 62 7.14 -20.26 15.88
C GLU A 62 8.22 -19.63 14.99
N GLY A 63 9.25 -19.04 15.60
CA GLY A 63 10.42 -18.50 14.89
C GLY A 63 10.21 -17.17 14.15
N TRP A 64 8.96 -16.78 13.84
CA TRP A 64 8.67 -15.52 13.16
C TRP A 64 9.06 -14.30 14.03
N ARG A 65 9.68 -13.31 13.39
CA ARG A 65 10.09 -12.05 14.02
C ARG A 65 9.66 -10.90 13.15
N ARG A 66 9.32 -9.74 13.74
CA ARG A 66 8.78 -8.59 12.98
C ARG A 66 9.71 -8.03 11.91
N ARG A 67 11.01 -8.27 12.04
CA ARG A 67 12.03 -7.85 11.07
C ARG A 67 12.11 -8.75 9.84
N MET A 68 11.52 -9.94 9.89
CA MET A 68 11.57 -10.89 8.77
C MET A 68 10.71 -10.37 7.62
N LEU A 69 11.29 -10.42 6.43
CA LEU A 69 10.58 -10.39 5.17
C LEU A 69 10.15 -11.82 4.80
N PHE A 70 9.29 -11.96 3.79
CA PHE A 70 8.81 -13.28 3.38
C PHE A 70 9.94 -14.26 3.00
N PRO A 71 10.98 -13.84 2.23
CA PRO A 71 12.10 -14.73 1.91
C PRO A 71 12.84 -15.27 3.14
N ASP A 72 12.90 -14.50 4.24
CA ASP A 72 13.56 -14.92 5.48
C ASP A 72 12.83 -16.08 6.17
N ALA A 73 11.55 -16.32 5.84
CA ALA A 73 10.77 -17.43 6.37
C ALA A 73 11.15 -18.77 5.72
N GLY A 74 11.83 -18.76 4.57
CA GLY A 74 12.17 -19.98 3.82
C GLY A 74 10.95 -20.73 3.27
N LEU A 75 9.79 -20.08 3.20
CA LEU A 75 8.54 -20.66 2.71
C LEU A 75 8.35 -20.38 1.21
N PRO A 76 7.65 -21.26 0.48
CA PRO A 76 7.31 -21.01 -0.91
C PRO A 76 6.32 -19.84 -1.02
N TRP A 77 6.53 -18.96 -2.00
CA TRP A 77 5.58 -17.90 -2.32
C TRP A 77 4.42 -18.48 -3.13
N VAL A 78 3.28 -18.69 -2.46
CA VAL A 78 2.00 -18.95 -3.14
C VAL A 78 1.35 -17.60 -3.41
N LEU A 79 1.22 -17.25 -4.69
CA LEU A 79 0.70 -15.95 -5.10
C LEU A 79 -0.69 -15.67 -4.46
N PRO A 80 -0.83 -14.62 -3.65
CA PRO A 80 -2.11 -14.33 -2.96
C PRO A 80 -3.18 -13.77 -3.92
N SER A 81 -2.76 -13.38 -5.13
CA SER A 81 -3.61 -12.88 -6.21
C SER A 81 -2.91 -13.14 -7.54
N PRO A 82 -3.65 -13.36 -8.66
CA PRO A 82 -3.05 -13.49 -9.99
C PRO A 82 -2.12 -12.32 -10.37
N ASN A 83 -2.39 -11.12 -9.85
CA ASN A 83 -1.58 -9.93 -10.10
C ASN A 83 -0.58 -9.61 -8.97
N MET A 84 -0.28 -10.59 -8.09
CA MET A 84 0.82 -10.53 -7.12
C MET A 84 1.69 -11.79 -7.23
N PRO A 85 2.35 -11.99 -8.39
CA PRO A 85 3.04 -13.23 -8.69
C PRO A 85 4.31 -13.43 -7.86
N THR A 86 4.94 -12.35 -7.37
CA THR A 86 6.21 -12.39 -6.66
C THR A 86 6.15 -11.65 -5.32
N PHE A 87 7.13 -11.95 -4.45
CA PHE A 87 7.35 -11.17 -3.24
C PHE A 87 7.68 -9.70 -3.56
N ASP A 88 8.40 -9.43 -4.65
CA ASP A 88 8.77 -8.07 -5.06
C ASP A 88 7.52 -7.21 -5.32
N THR A 89 6.48 -7.80 -5.92
CA THR A 89 5.18 -7.15 -6.08
C THR A 89 4.62 -6.71 -4.72
N ALA A 90 4.68 -7.56 -3.69
CA ALA A 90 4.19 -7.24 -2.34
C ALA A 90 4.98 -6.09 -1.68
N VAL A 91 6.26 -5.90 -2.02
CA VAL A 91 7.10 -4.81 -1.48
C VAL A 91 6.64 -3.44 -2.01
N VAL A 92 6.28 -3.36 -3.30
CA VAL A 92 5.88 -2.10 -3.95
C VAL A 92 4.38 -1.83 -3.89
N TYR A 93 3.56 -2.88 -3.74
CA TYR A 93 2.10 -2.82 -3.75
C TYR A 93 1.46 -1.74 -2.86
N PRO A 94 1.91 -1.49 -1.61
CA PRO A 94 1.29 -0.48 -0.75
C PRO A 94 1.31 0.94 -1.33
N GLY A 95 2.21 1.22 -2.28
CA GLY A 95 2.18 2.45 -3.06
C GLY A 95 1.55 2.24 -4.43
N GLN A 96 1.91 1.17 -5.13
CA GLN A 96 1.54 0.97 -6.54
C GLN A 96 0.05 0.68 -6.76
N VAL A 97 -0.66 0.17 -5.75
CA VAL A 97 -2.13 0.02 -5.80
C VAL A 97 -2.86 1.35 -6.01
N LEU A 98 -2.26 2.48 -5.60
CA LEU A 98 -2.85 3.81 -5.81
C LEU A 98 -3.07 4.15 -7.29
N LEU A 99 -2.28 3.54 -8.18
CA LEU A 99 -2.41 3.75 -9.62
C LEU A 99 -3.73 3.18 -10.17
N GLU A 100 -4.39 2.26 -9.47
CA GLU A 100 -5.75 1.81 -9.83
C GLU A 100 -6.76 2.96 -9.80
N GLY A 101 -6.52 3.98 -8.98
CA GLY A 101 -7.31 5.21 -8.94
C GLY A 101 -7.00 6.21 -10.06
N THR A 102 -6.18 5.84 -11.05
CA THR A 102 -5.73 6.72 -12.14
C THR A 102 -5.87 6.04 -13.50
N ASN A 103 -5.70 6.84 -14.57
CA ASN A 103 -5.53 6.34 -15.92
C ASN A 103 -4.09 5.87 -16.26
N LEU A 104 -3.15 5.76 -15.32
CA LEU A 104 -1.84 5.13 -15.55
C LEU A 104 -1.97 3.60 -15.47
N SER A 105 -1.39 2.84 -16.38
CA SER A 105 -1.28 1.39 -16.19
C SER A 105 -0.33 1.08 -15.03
N GLU A 106 -0.78 0.22 -14.12
CA GLU A 106 0.00 -0.42 -13.05
C GLU A 106 0.61 -1.75 -13.50
N GLY A 107 0.75 -1.98 -14.81
CA GLY A 107 1.42 -3.18 -15.33
C GLY A 107 0.58 -4.46 -15.34
N ARG A 108 -0.71 -4.40 -14.95
CA ARG A 108 -1.65 -5.50 -15.26
C ARG A 108 -1.71 -5.72 -16.77
N GLY A 109 -1.87 -6.97 -17.20
CA GLY A 109 -1.70 -7.34 -18.61
C GLY A 109 -0.27 -7.69 -19.00
N THR A 110 0.67 -7.70 -18.05
CA THR A 110 2.08 -8.07 -18.26
C THR A 110 2.53 -9.13 -17.24
N THR A 111 3.81 -9.51 -17.29
CA THR A 111 4.43 -10.44 -16.33
C THR A 111 4.93 -9.77 -15.05
N ARG A 112 4.75 -8.44 -14.90
CA ARG A 112 5.26 -7.64 -13.77
C ARG A 112 4.22 -6.65 -13.21
N PRO A 113 3.00 -7.09 -12.88
CA PRO A 113 1.98 -6.21 -12.31
C PRO A 113 2.50 -5.50 -11.04
N PHE A 114 2.16 -4.23 -10.90
CA PHE A 114 2.57 -3.26 -9.88
C PHE A 114 4.08 -2.99 -9.75
N GLU A 115 4.95 -3.81 -10.32
CA GLU A 115 6.39 -3.52 -10.38
C GLU A 115 6.73 -2.51 -11.48
N ILE A 116 5.89 -2.45 -12.52
CA ILE A 116 5.99 -1.50 -13.64
C ILE A 116 4.74 -0.62 -13.71
N PHE A 117 4.93 0.61 -14.18
CA PHE A 117 3.82 1.51 -14.46
C PHE A 117 4.13 2.44 -15.62
N GLY A 118 3.09 2.98 -16.27
CA GLY A 118 3.24 3.88 -17.40
C GLY A 118 1.94 4.15 -18.14
N ALA A 119 2.02 4.98 -19.18
CA ALA A 119 0.95 5.18 -20.15
C ALA A 119 1.53 5.65 -21.50
N PRO A 120 0.78 5.61 -22.61
CA PRO A 120 1.29 6.01 -23.94
C PRO A 120 1.76 7.46 -24.02
N TRP A 121 1.24 8.32 -23.15
CA TRP A 121 1.48 9.78 -23.14
C TRP A 121 2.57 10.24 -22.15
N VAL A 122 3.19 9.32 -21.40
CA VAL A 122 4.20 9.68 -20.38
C VAL A 122 5.54 10.00 -21.03
N ASP A 123 6.09 11.17 -20.70
CA ASP A 123 7.47 11.55 -21.01
C ASP A 123 8.37 11.13 -19.85
N ILE A 124 9.06 10.00 -20.04
CA ILE A 124 9.92 9.41 -19.00
C ILE A 124 11.09 10.33 -18.63
N LEU A 125 11.61 11.15 -19.54
CA LEU A 125 12.75 12.02 -19.23
C LEU A 125 12.34 13.15 -18.29
N ARG A 126 11.18 13.76 -18.54
CA ARG A 126 10.62 14.81 -17.69
C ARG A 126 10.28 14.30 -16.31
N VAL A 127 9.56 13.18 -16.23
CA VAL A 127 9.17 12.57 -14.95
C VAL A 127 10.40 12.14 -14.14
N ARG A 128 11.39 11.49 -14.79
CA ARG A 128 12.65 11.09 -14.14
C ARG A 128 13.38 12.29 -13.55
N SER A 129 13.53 13.36 -14.33
CA SER A 129 14.21 14.59 -13.91
C SER A 129 13.60 15.17 -12.63
N ARG A 130 12.26 15.19 -12.52
CA ARG A 130 11.58 15.63 -11.28
C ARG A 130 11.80 14.67 -10.13
N PHE A 131 11.59 13.37 -10.38
CA PHE A 131 11.63 12.36 -9.33
C PHE A 131 13.01 12.27 -8.67
N GLU A 132 14.08 12.30 -9.47
CA GLU A 132 15.46 12.23 -8.98
C GLU A 132 15.83 13.43 -8.08
N ARG A 133 15.26 14.62 -8.33
CA ARG A 133 15.45 15.79 -7.45
C ARG A 133 14.86 15.59 -6.04
N ARG A 134 13.89 14.68 -5.87
CA ARG A 134 13.30 14.38 -4.56
C ARG A 134 14.25 13.61 -3.65
N ARG A 135 15.27 12.94 -4.23
CA ARG A 135 16.29 12.16 -3.52
C ARG A 135 15.69 11.13 -2.55
N LEU A 136 14.65 10.42 -3.00
CA LEU A 136 14.07 9.31 -2.23
C LEU A 136 15.07 8.15 -2.17
N ARG A 137 15.13 7.47 -1.03
CA ARG A 137 16.11 6.41 -0.77
C ARG A 137 15.53 5.02 -1.02
N GLY A 138 16.42 4.08 -1.33
CA GLY A 138 16.08 2.66 -1.49
C GLY A 138 15.29 2.32 -2.75
N VAL A 139 15.27 3.23 -3.73
CA VAL A 139 14.58 3.03 -5.01
C VAL A 139 15.41 3.57 -6.16
N VAL A 140 15.38 2.84 -7.27
CA VAL A 140 15.83 3.30 -8.60
C VAL A 140 14.67 3.08 -9.58
N LEU A 141 14.43 4.07 -10.44
CA LEU A 141 13.54 3.90 -11.58
C LEU A 141 14.35 3.38 -12.75
N ARG A 142 13.95 2.24 -13.32
CA ARG A 142 14.49 1.74 -14.60
C ARG A 142 13.50 2.07 -15.70
N ASP A 143 13.95 2.75 -16.76
CA ASP A 143 13.10 3.03 -17.91
C ASP A 143 12.54 1.74 -18.48
N HIS A 144 11.25 1.76 -18.81
CA HIS A 144 10.59 0.59 -19.35
C HIS A 144 9.46 0.97 -20.30
N SER A 145 9.40 0.27 -21.43
CA SER A 145 8.26 0.27 -22.34
C SER A 145 7.61 -1.11 -22.28
N PHE A 146 6.28 -1.14 -22.25
CA PHE A 146 5.51 -2.38 -22.16
C PHE A 146 4.15 -2.19 -22.82
N GLU A 147 3.58 -3.28 -23.35
CA GLU A 147 2.25 -3.29 -23.93
C GLU A 147 1.37 -4.26 -23.14
N PRO A 148 0.39 -3.75 -22.36
CA PRO A 148 -0.56 -4.61 -21.66
C PRO A 148 -1.40 -5.45 -22.63
N THR A 149 -1.61 -6.72 -22.28
CA THR A 149 -2.53 -7.62 -23.02
C THR A 149 -3.99 -7.46 -22.62
N PHE A 150 -4.26 -6.90 -21.44
CA PHE A 150 -5.59 -6.56 -20.93
C PHE A 150 -5.50 -5.37 -19.96
N HIS A 151 -6.65 -4.87 -19.51
CA HIS A 151 -6.77 -3.72 -18.60
C HIS A 151 -6.38 -2.38 -19.26
N LYS A 152 -5.94 -1.39 -18.47
CA LYS A 152 -5.59 -0.05 -18.93
C LYS A 152 -4.54 -0.10 -20.05
N TRP A 153 -4.83 0.58 -21.15
CA TRP A 153 -3.98 0.69 -22.33
C TRP A 153 -3.66 -0.66 -23.01
N ALA A 154 -4.59 -1.63 -22.95
CA ALA A 154 -4.42 -2.89 -23.67
C ALA A 154 -4.17 -2.66 -25.17
N GLY A 155 -3.15 -3.34 -25.72
CA GLY A 155 -2.73 -3.21 -27.11
C GLY A 155 -2.08 -1.87 -27.47
N GLN A 156 -1.69 -1.06 -26.47
CA GLN A 156 -0.97 0.19 -26.66
C GLN A 156 0.35 0.18 -25.88
N VAL A 157 1.43 0.62 -26.54
CA VAL A 157 2.73 0.76 -25.89
C VAL A 157 2.66 1.85 -24.83
N CYS A 158 2.87 1.47 -23.58
CA CYS A 158 3.06 2.36 -22.46
C CYS A 158 4.55 2.66 -22.29
N HIS A 159 4.88 3.92 -22.03
CA HIS A 159 6.20 4.33 -21.55
C HIS A 159 6.11 4.64 -20.06
N GLY A 160 7.15 4.29 -19.32
CA GLY A 160 7.22 4.55 -17.89
C GLY A 160 8.42 3.89 -17.25
N PHE A 161 8.22 3.30 -16.07
CA PHE A 161 9.31 2.79 -15.27
C PHE A 161 8.97 1.44 -14.63
N GLN A 162 10.01 0.63 -14.43
CA GLN A 162 10.03 -0.40 -13.39
C GLN A 162 10.63 0.19 -12.11
N ILE A 163 10.00 -0.09 -10.98
CA ILE A 163 10.51 0.26 -9.65
C ILE A 163 11.46 -0.84 -9.19
N HIS A 164 12.74 -0.50 -9.03
CA HIS A 164 13.74 -1.37 -8.41
C HIS A 164 13.97 -0.93 -6.96
N VAL A 165 13.67 -1.81 -6.01
CA VAL A 165 13.95 -1.56 -4.60
C VAL A 165 15.40 -1.94 -4.32
N THR A 166 16.23 -0.96 -3.96
CA THR A 166 17.67 -1.15 -3.73
C THR A 166 18.06 -1.23 -2.25
N ASP A 167 17.20 -0.73 -1.36
CA ASP A 167 17.34 -0.80 0.10
C ASP A 167 15.95 -0.86 0.72
N GLY A 168 15.51 -2.05 1.13
CA GLY A 168 14.18 -2.30 1.69
C GLY A 168 13.87 -1.47 2.95
N PRO A 169 14.76 -1.44 3.96
CA PRO A 169 14.59 -0.58 5.15
C PRO A 169 14.42 0.91 4.82
N ALA A 170 15.14 1.44 3.83
CA ALA A 170 15.04 2.83 3.42
C ALA A 170 13.83 3.11 2.50
N PHE A 171 13.37 2.10 1.75
CA PHE A 171 12.27 2.25 0.81
C PHE A 171 10.95 2.62 1.50
N ARG A 172 10.23 3.56 0.87
CA ARG A 172 8.94 4.07 1.33
C ARG A 172 7.95 3.96 0.16
N PRO A 173 7.29 2.80 -0.03
CA PRO A 173 6.47 2.53 -1.23
C PRO A 173 5.36 3.57 -1.40
N TYR A 174 4.63 3.86 -0.33
CA TYR A 174 3.53 4.84 -0.35
C TYR A 174 4.00 6.24 -0.77
N LEU A 175 5.02 6.79 -0.08
CA LEU A 175 5.59 8.10 -0.42
C LEU A 175 6.17 8.13 -1.85
N THR A 176 6.80 7.03 -2.28
CA THR A 176 7.38 6.91 -3.62
C THR A 176 6.31 7.04 -4.69
N THR A 177 5.19 6.32 -4.57
CA THR A 177 4.11 6.43 -5.56
C THR A 177 3.40 7.79 -5.49
N LEU A 178 3.17 8.36 -4.31
CA LEU A 178 2.62 9.71 -4.19
C LEU A 178 3.52 10.75 -4.90
N ALA A 179 4.83 10.64 -4.74
CA ALA A 179 5.80 11.48 -5.43
C ALA A 179 5.73 11.33 -6.96
N LEU A 180 5.68 10.08 -7.45
CA LEU A 180 5.54 9.77 -8.86
C LEU A 180 4.24 10.34 -9.45
N VAL A 181 3.10 10.14 -8.77
CA VAL A 181 1.81 10.66 -9.22
C VAL A 181 1.82 12.18 -9.26
N GLN A 182 2.35 12.86 -8.22
CA GLN A 182 2.46 14.31 -8.22
C GLN A 182 3.36 14.83 -9.37
N ASP A 183 4.49 14.15 -9.64
CA ASP A 183 5.39 14.51 -10.75
C ASP A 183 4.73 14.28 -12.12
N ILE A 184 3.95 13.21 -12.27
CA ILE A 184 3.20 12.94 -13.50
C ILE A 184 2.07 13.98 -13.70
N ILE A 185 1.33 14.33 -12.65
CA ILE A 185 0.33 15.40 -12.71
C ILE A 185 0.98 16.72 -13.15
N ALA A 186 2.15 17.05 -12.62
CA ALA A 186 2.86 18.28 -12.94
C ALA A 186 3.35 18.34 -14.40
N GLU A 187 3.85 17.23 -14.96
CA GLU A 187 4.35 17.19 -16.35
C GLU A 187 3.26 16.91 -17.39
N HIS A 188 2.17 16.26 -16.99
CA HIS A 188 1.15 15.73 -17.92
C HIS A 188 -0.28 16.07 -17.52
N ARG A 189 -0.52 17.27 -16.96
CA ARG A 189 -1.86 17.69 -16.47
C ARG A 189 -2.99 17.52 -17.49
N ALA A 190 -2.73 17.73 -18.77
CA ALA A 190 -3.73 17.59 -19.83
C ALA A 190 -4.12 16.14 -20.16
N HIS A 191 -3.27 15.16 -19.81
CA HIS A 191 -3.48 13.75 -20.11
C HIS A 191 -3.81 12.91 -18.87
N PHE A 192 -3.33 13.34 -17.70
CA PHE A 192 -3.60 12.67 -16.45
C PHE A 192 -5.09 12.78 -16.09
N ALA A 193 -5.68 11.67 -15.67
CA ALA A 193 -7.03 11.62 -15.13
C ALA A 193 -7.09 10.68 -13.93
N TRP A 194 -7.85 11.08 -12.91
CA TRP A 194 -8.33 10.13 -11.91
C TRP A 194 -9.34 9.19 -12.56
N LYS A 195 -9.37 7.94 -12.09
CA LYS A 195 -10.40 6.99 -12.51
C LYS A 195 -11.74 7.46 -11.96
N GLU A 196 -12.80 7.44 -12.76
CA GLU A 196 -14.16 7.70 -12.28
C GLU A 196 -14.76 6.47 -11.58
N PRO A 197 -15.73 6.63 -10.67
CA PRO A 197 -16.46 5.50 -10.09
C PRO A 197 -17.11 4.64 -11.19
N PRO A 198 -17.34 3.34 -10.96
CA PRO A 198 -17.24 2.65 -9.67
C PRO A 198 -15.87 2.00 -9.40
N TYR A 199 -15.64 1.64 -8.13
CA TYR A 199 -14.51 0.82 -7.68
C TYR A 199 -14.88 -0.02 -6.46
N GLU A 200 -14.72 -1.35 -6.54
CA GLU A 200 -14.89 -2.30 -5.43
C GLU A 200 -16.16 -2.02 -4.59
N TYR A 201 -17.31 -2.04 -5.27
CA TYR A 201 -18.65 -1.80 -4.70
C TYR A 201 -18.94 -0.36 -4.24
N VAL A 202 -18.02 0.57 -4.46
CA VAL A 202 -18.23 2.01 -4.24
C VAL A 202 -18.58 2.68 -5.56
N THR A 203 -19.76 3.30 -5.64
CA THR A 203 -20.29 3.91 -6.88
C THR A 203 -20.35 5.44 -6.82
N ASP A 204 -20.06 6.04 -5.66
CA ASP A 204 -20.35 7.45 -5.34
C ASP A 204 -19.11 8.29 -5.02
N ARG A 205 -17.93 7.68 -4.94
CA ARG A 205 -16.67 8.33 -4.55
C ARG A 205 -15.56 7.93 -5.49
N LEU A 206 -14.63 8.84 -5.72
CA LEU A 206 -13.46 8.58 -6.55
C LEU A 206 -12.67 7.39 -6.00
N PRO A 207 -12.32 6.41 -6.84
CA PRO A 207 -11.49 5.26 -6.48
C PRO A 207 -10.21 5.63 -5.73
N ILE A 208 -9.54 6.72 -6.11
CA ILE A 208 -8.34 7.19 -5.41
C ILE A 208 -8.63 7.62 -3.97
N ASP A 209 -9.75 8.29 -3.70
CA ASP A 209 -10.09 8.73 -2.34
C ASP A 209 -10.52 7.54 -1.48
N VAL A 210 -11.15 6.53 -2.10
CA VAL A 210 -11.47 5.24 -1.46
C VAL A 210 -10.18 4.50 -1.07
N LEU A 211 -9.18 4.46 -1.95
CA LEU A 211 -7.87 3.84 -1.70
C LEU A 211 -7.07 4.57 -0.63
N LEU A 212 -6.99 5.90 -0.72
CA LEU A 212 -6.24 6.73 0.24
C LEU A 212 -6.92 6.79 1.61
N GLY A 213 -8.25 6.69 1.63
CA GLY A 213 -9.07 6.87 2.82
C GLY A 213 -9.12 8.31 3.34
N ASP A 214 -8.58 9.26 2.58
CA ASP A 214 -8.50 10.69 2.89
C ASP A 214 -8.37 11.53 1.59
N PRO A 215 -9.41 12.29 1.20
CA PRO A 215 -9.40 13.07 -0.04
C PRO A 215 -8.39 14.22 0.00
N ALA A 216 -8.00 14.69 1.18
CA ALA A 216 -7.00 15.75 1.32
C ALA A 216 -5.64 15.33 0.74
N VAL A 217 -5.36 14.03 0.66
CA VAL A 217 -4.15 13.52 0.02
C VAL A 217 -4.21 13.69 -1.49
N ARG A 218 -5.35 13.43 -2.14
CA ARG A 218 -5.55 13.72 -3.56
C ARG A 218 -5.39 15.21 -3.84
N ASP A 219 -6.05 16.06 -3.05
CA ASP A 219 -5.98 17.52 -3.22
C ASP A 219 -4.54 18.05 -3.08
N ALA A 220 -3.74 17.46 -2.16
CA ALA A 220 -2.32 17.76 -2.00
C ALA A 220 -1.47 17.33 -3.21
N LEU A 221 -1.81 16.22 -3.87
CA LEU A 221 -1.16 15.80 -5.12
C LEU A 221 -1.46 16.77 -6.25
N GLU A 222 -2.71 17.16 -6.42
CA GLU A 222 -3.14 18.07 -7.50
C GLU A 222 -2.58 19.49 -7.37
N SER A 223 -2.45 19.98 -6.13
CA SER A 223 -1.91 21.31 -5.83
C SER A 223 -0.38 21.36 -5.81
N GLY A 224 0.30 20.22 -5.92
CA GLY A 224 1.76 20.16 -5.85
C GLY A 224 2.31 20.45 -4.45
N ALA A 225 1.54 20.17 -3.40
CA ALA A 225 1.95 20.41 -2.01
C ALA A 225 3.22 19.64 -1.62
N ASP A 226 3.95 20.13 -0.61
CA ASP A 226 5.13 19.44 -0.06
C ASP A 226 4.75 18.10 0.55
N LEU A 227 5.10 17.01 -0.14
CA LEU A 227 4.83 15.64 0.33
C LEU A 227 5.54 15.31 1.64
N ARG A 228 6.63 16.00 1.99
CA ARG A 228 7.25 15.82 3.32
C ARG A 228 6.42 16.47 4.41
N ALA A 229 5.76 17.60 4.13
CA ALA A 229 4.80 18.21 5.04
C ALA A 229 3.57 17.31 5.22
N LEU A 230 3.08 16.73 4.12
CA LEU A 230 2.03 15.72 4.16
C LEU A 230 2.44 14.50 4.99
N GLU A 231 3.69 14.01 4.84
CA GLU A 231 4.17 12.89 5.65
C GLU A 231 4.26 13.22 7.15
N ARG A 232 4.58 14.48 7.48
CA ARG A 232 4.59 14.94 8.87
C ARG A 232 3.19 15.01 9.46
N SER A 233 2.16 15.35 8.66
CA SER A 233 0.80 15.56 9.19
C SER A 233 0.18 14.29 9.77
N TRP A 234 0.41 13.11 9.17
CA TRP A 234 -0.10 11.84 9.69
C TRP A 234 0.81 11.16 10.71
N ARG A 235 1.98 11.72 11.05
CA ARG A 235 2.93 11.09 11.99
C ARG A 235 2.30 10.80 13.36
N GLY A 236 1.51 11.73 13.89
CA GLY A 236 0.82 11.55 15.17
C GLY A 236 -0.14 10.35 15.16
N GLU A 237 -0.90 10.17 14.07
CA GLU A 237 -1.82 9.04 13.90
C GLU A 237 -1.07 7.70 13.78
N ILE A 238 0.06 7.69 13.07
CA ILE A 238 0.93 6.52 12.98
C ILE A 238 1.53 6.14 14.34
N GLU A 239 1.97 7.12 15.12
CA GLU A 239 2.51 6.90 16.46
C GLU A 239 1.45 6.41 17.44
N ALA A 240 0.24 6.98 17.38
CA ALA A 240 -0.91 6.53 18.15
C ALA A 240 -1.26 5.08 17.81
N PHE A 241 -1.36 4.74 16.52
CA PHE A 241 -1.60 3.37 16.06
C PHE A 241 -0.50 2.42 16.50
N ARG A 242 0.77 2.84 16.42
CA ARG A 242 1.90 2.02 16.86
C ARG A 242 1.79 1.70 18.35
N LYS A 243 1.47 2.69 19.19
CA LYS A 243 1.28 2.51 20.63
C LYS A 243 0.11 1.57 20.93
N GLU A 244 -1.03 1.78 20.27
CA GLU A 244 -2.21 0.91 20.38
C GLU A 244 -1.88 -0.54 20.00
N SER A 245 -1.15 -0.73 18.89
CA SER A 245 -0.83 -2.06 18.39
C SER A 245 -0.03 -2.91 19.37
N LEU A 246 0.72 -2.30 20.30
CA LEU A 246 1.54 -3.02 21.28
C LEU A 246 0.69 -3.96 22.15
N ALA A 247 -0.56 -3.60 22.42
CA ALA A 247 -1.46 -4.38 23.26
C ALA A 247 -1.80 -5.75 22.64
N VAL A 248 -1.65 -5.91 21.33
CA VAL A 248 -2.08 -7.12 20.59
C VAL A 248 -0.93 -7.84 19.90
N ARG A 249 0.32 -7.39 20.09
CA ARG A 249 1.47 -8.04 19.45
C ARG A 249 1.72 -9.42 20.03
N LEU A 250 1.91 -10.39 19.15
CA LEU A 250 2.26 -11.77 19.48
C LEU A 250 3.75 -12.04 19.27
N TYR A 251 4.44 -11.14 18.57
CA TYR A 251 5.83 -11.32 18.15
C TYR A 251 6.67 -10.07 18.37
N ARG A 252 7.96 -10.29 18.64
CA ARG A 252 8.97 -9.25 18.85
C ARG A 252 9.45 -8.64 17.52
#